data_AF-A0A7C7NDS3-F1
#
_entry.id   AF-A0A7C7NDS3-F1
#
_cell.length_a   1.000
_cell.length_b   1.000
_cell.length_c   1.000
_cell.angle_alpha   90.00
_cell.angle_beta   90.00
_cell.angle_gamma   90.00
#
_symmetry.space_group_name_H-M   'P 1'
#
loop_
_entity.id
_entity.type
_entity.pdbx_description
1 polymer ?
#
loop_
_entity_poly.entity_id
_entity_poly.type
_entity_poly.pdbx_seq_one_letter_code
_entity_poly.pdbx_strand_id
1 'polypeptide(L)'
;MLLSSYPVKGNAYIYSKYVMFFSLTLLIAANMPCFIKKFFKHPMSLGIAIWSILHLLTNSDTVSVILFGSFLFYAIISVLISELRKAESKELTPRIIFDALSVFLGVLLTVLTFNFHEYLSGVSLS
;
A
#
# COMPACT_ATOMS: atom_id res chain seq x y z
N MET A 1 5.47 27.39 -18.55
CA MET A 1 6.14 27.89 -17.33
C MET A 1 5.07 28.14 -16.27
N LEU A 2 4.68 27.10 -15.52
CA LEU A 2 3.89 27.22 -14.29
C LEU A 2 4.51 26.26 -13.27
N LEU A 3 5.36 26.86 -12.45
CA LEU A 3 5.86 26.49 -11.13
C LEU A 3 5.53 25.07 -10.65
N SER A 4 6.56 24.21 -10.70
CA SER A 4 6.69 22.98 -9.92
C SER A 4 6.68 23.30 -8.42
N SER A 5 5.49 23.41 -7.85
CA SER A 5 5.26 23.55 -6.40
C SER A 5 4.86 22.22 -5.77
N TYR A 6 5.41 21.10 -6.23
CA TYR A 6 5.28 19.84 -5.51
C TYR A 6 6.23 19.87 -4.31
N PRO A 7 5.81 19.44 -3.11
CA PRO A 7 6.69 19.39 -1.96
C PRO A 7 7.61 18.16 -2.09
N VAL A 8 8.52 18.19 -3.06
CA VAL A 8 9.54 17.14 -3.35
C VAL A 8 10.53 16.96 -2.17
N LYS A 9 10.34 17.67 -1.06
CA LYS A 9 11.19 17.64 0.14
C LYS A 9 10.43 17.42 1.46
N GLY A 10 9.18 16.96 1.41
CA GLY A 10 8.44 16.57 2.61
C GLY A 10 8.99 15.28 3.24
N ASN A 11 8.91 15.14 4.56
CA ASN A 11 9.31 13.91 5.28
C ASN A 11 8.66 12.65 4.67
N ALA A 12 7.42 12.74 4.20
CA ALA A 12 6.72 11.66 3.53
C ALA A 12 7.44 11.15 2.27
N TYR A 13 8.03 12.05 1.48
CA TYR A 13 8.79 11.67 0.29
C TYR A 13 10.10 10.96 0.65
N ILE A 14 10.84 11.48 1.64
CA ILE A 14 12.12 10.88 2.11
C ILE A 14 11.92 9.44 2.59
N TYR A 15 10.82 9.19 3.30
CA TYR A 15 10.50 7.86 3.83
C TYR A 15 9.62 7.01 2.92
N SER A 16 9.28 7.49 1.72
CA SER A 16 8.32 6.86 0.80
C SER A 16 8.65 5.40 0.53
N LYS A 17 9.91 5.06 0.23
CA LYS A 17 10.36 3.68 -0.04
C LYS A 17 10.10 2.73 1.13
N TYR A 18 10.25 3.19 2.37
CA TYR A 18 10.00 2.35 3.55
C TYR A 18 8.50 2.16 3.77
N VAL A 19 7.71 3.23 3.62
CA VAL A 19 6.25 3.18 3.75
C VAL A 19 5.63 2.29 2.66
N MET A 20 6.12 2.40 1.42
CA MET A 20 5.74 1.54 0.31
C MET A 20 6.10 0.07 0.56
N PHE A 21 7.29 -0.21 1.12
CA PHE A 21 7.67 -1.56 1.50
C PHE A 21 6.66 -2.19 2.46
N PHE A 22 6.24 -1.48 3.51
CA PHE A 22 5.21 -1.98 4.42
C PHE A 22 3.88 -2.20 3.72
N SER A 23 3.44 -1.25 2.89
CA SER A 23 2.20 -1.38 2.13
C SER A 23 2.21 -2.61 1.22
N LEU A 24 3.22 -2.76 0.36
CA LEU A 24 3.33 -3.87 -0.60
C LEU A 24 3.45 -5.22 0.12
N THR A 25 4.22 -5.28 1.22
CA THR A 25 4.32 -6.49 2.04
C THR A 25 2.96 -6.91 2.60
N LEU A 26 2.15 -5.97 3.08
CA LEU A 26 0.80 -6.25 3.58
C LEU A 26 -0.15 -6.73 2.47
N LEU A 27 -0.07 -6.13 1.28
CA LEU A 27 -0.85 -6.56 0.11
C LEU A 27 -0.52 -8.01 -0.29
N ILE A 28 0.76 -8.38 -0.28
CA ILE A 28 1.19 -9.74 -0.58
C ILE A 28 0.76 -10.70 0.54
N ALA A 29 1.02 -10.35 1.79
CA ALA A 29 0.70 -11.15 2.96
C ALA A 29 -0.80 -11.46 3.05
N ALA A 30 -1.66 -10.54 2.62
CA ALA A 30 -3.11 -10.76 2.57
C ALA A 30 -3.54 -11.97 1.72
N ASN A 31 -2.70 -12.37 0.77
CA ASN A 31 -2.98 -13.46 -0.17
C ASN A 31 -2.30 -14.78 0.21
N MET A 32 -1.56 -14.83 1.33
CA MET A 32 -0.83 -16.02 1.76
C MET A 32 -1.25 -16.47 3.16
N PRO A 33 -1.16 -17.78 3.50
CA PRO A 33 -1.37 -18.25 4.86
C PRO A 33 -0.12 -17.97 5.72
N CYS A 34 0.09 -16.71 6.06
CA CYS A 34 1.22 -16.21 6.86
C CYS A 34 0.77 -15.70 8.24
N PHE A 35 1.71 -15.50 9.15
CA PHE A 35 1.44 -14.93 10.48
C PHE A 35 1.02 -13.47 10.41
N ILE A 36 1.55 -12.67 9.46
CA ILE A 36 1.10 -11.29 9.21
C ILE A 36 -0.42 -11.24 8.98
N LYS A 37 -0.96 -12.13 8.13
CA LYS A 37 -2.40 -12.23 7.87
C LYS A 37 -3.21 -12.71 9.07
N LYS A 38 -2.59 -13.48 9.98
CA LYS A 38 -3.22 -13.89 11.24
C LYS A 38 -3.28 -12.74 12.24
N PHE A 39 -2.27 -11.88 12.26
CA PHE A 39 -2.18 -10.75 13.20
C PHE A 39 -3.05 -9.56 12.77
N PHE A 40 -3.01 -9.19 11.49
CA PHE A 40 -3.85 -8.14 10.93
C PHE A 40 -5.16 -8.72 10.40
N LYS A 41 -6.30 -8.17 10.84
CA LYS A 41 -7.62 -8.64 10.39
C LYS A 41 -7.89 -8.36 8.90
N HIS A 42 -7.45 -7.19 8.43
CA HIS A 42 -7.66 -6.71 7.04
C HIS A 42 -6.34 -6.23 6.40
N PRO A 43 -5.35 -7.12 6.21
CA PRO A 43 -4.02 -6.73 5.74
C PRO A 43 -4.07 -6.09 4.34
N MET A 44 -4.97 -6.56 3.46
CA MET A 44 -5.17 -5.97 2.13
C MET A 44 -5.61 -4.51 2.23
N SER A 45 -6.73 -4.26 2.93
CA SER A 45 -7.29 -2.91 3.06
C SER A 45 -6.32 -1.97 3.79
N LEU A 46 -5.56 -2.48 4.78
CA LEU A 46 -4.52 -1.71 5.45
C LEU A 46 -3.37 -1.34 4.49
N GLY A 47 -2.92 -2.27 3.66
CA GLY A 47 -1.91 -2.03 2.63
C GLY A 47 -2.35 -0.95 1.63
N ILE A 48 -3.59 -1.04 1.12
CA ILE A 48 -4.18 -0.05 0.21
C ILE A 48 -4.28 1.32 0.89
N ALA A 49 -4.74 1.37 2.14
CA ALA A 49 -4.86 2.63 2.88
C ALA A 49 -3.50 3.32 3.07
N ILE A 50 -2.46 2.58 3.49
CA ILE A 50 -1.10 3.11 3.64
C ILE A 50 -0.57 3.64 2.30
N TRP A 51 -0.77 2.88 1.22
CA TRP A 51 -0.39 3.27 -0.13
C TRP A 51 -1.07 4.57 -0.57
N SER A 52 -2.40 4.64 -0.45
CA SER A 52 -3.17 5.82 -0.85
C SER A 52 -2.78 7.04 -0.03
N ILE A 53 -2.61 6.91 1.29
CA ILE A 53 -2.22 8.01 2.16
C ILE A 53 -0.86 8.55 1.76
N LEU A 54 0.13 7.67 1.51
CA LEU A 54 1.46 8.11 1.07
C LEU A 54 1.39 8.92 -0.23
N HIS A 55 0.61 8.45 -1.21
CA HIS A 55 0.46 9.15 -2.48
C HIS A 55 -0.25 10.49 -2.33
N LEU A 56 -1.29 10.58 -1.48
CA LEU A 56 -1.97 11.84 -1.16
C LEU A 56 -1.06 12.84 -0.42
N LEU A 57 -0.15 12.34 0.42
CA LEU A 57 0.81 13.18 1.15
C LEU A 57 1.95 13.68 0.26
N THR A 58 2.25 12.99 -0.83
CA THR A 58 3.36 13.32 -1.75
C THR A 58 2.89 14.00 -3.03
N ASN A 59 1.61 13.86 -3.40
CA ASN A 59 1.02 14.40 -4.62
C ASN A 59 -0.29 15.13 -4.30
N SER A 60 -0.34 16.42 -4.63
CA SER A 60 -1.48 17.30 -4.34
C SER A 60 -2.27 17.71 -5.59
N ASP A 61 -1.98 17.13 -6.75
CA ASP A 61 -2.73 17.42 -7.98
C ASP A 61 -4.12 16.74 -7.95
N THR A 62 -5.06 17.32 -8.68
CA THR A 62 -6.46 16.87 -8.68
C THR A 62 -6.63 15.42 -9.11
N VAL A 63 -5.81 14.95 -10.08
CA VAL A 63 -5.92 13.58 -10.60
C VAL A 63 -5.48 12.59 -9.52
N SER A 64 -4.33 12.84 -8.88
CA SER A 64 -3.85 12.05 -7.75
C SER A 64 -4.85 12.04 -6.61
N VAL A 65 -5.38 13.20 -6.21
CA VAL A 65 -6.35 13.30 -5.10
C VAL A 65 -7.59 12.44 -5.37
N ILE A 66 -8.15 12.52 -6.58
CA ILE A 66 -9.33 11.71 -6.95
C ILE A 66 -8.99 10.22 -6.94
N LEU A 67 -7.88 9.83 -7.57
CA LEU A 67 -7.49 8.42 -7.70
C LEU A 67 -7.20 7.78 -6.34
N PHE A 68 -6.24 8.34 -5.60
CA PHE A 68 -5.80 7.77 -4.33
C PHE A 68 -6.86 7.96 -3.24
N GLY A 69 -7.62 9.07 -3.28
CA GLY A 69 -8.77 9.29 -2.42
C GLY A 69 -9.87 8.24 -2.62
N SER A 70 -10.15 7.85 -3.86
CA SER A 70 -11.12 6.79 -4.15
C SER A 70 -10.66 5.43 -3.60
N PHE A 71 -9.38 5.09 -3.74
CA PHE A 71 -8.83 3.86 -3.15
C PHE A 71 -8.82 3.88 -1.60
N LEU A 72 -8.56 5.05 -0.99
CA LEU A 72 -8.63 5.20 0.46
C LEU A 72 -10.07 5.02 0.97
N PHE A 73 -11.04 5.65 0.29
CA PHE A 73 -12.45 5.47 0.57
C PHE A 73 -12.88 4.01 0.42
N TYR A 74 -12.48 3.36 -0.67
CA TYR A 74 -12.71 1.93 -0.90
C TYR A 74 -12.12 1.06 0.22
N ALA A 75 -10.88 1.31 0.64
CA ALA A 75 -10.23 0.55 1.71
C ALA A 75 -11.02 0.64 3.02
N ILE A 76 -11.48 1.84 3.40
CA ILE A 76 -12.29 2.05 4.61
C ILE A 76 -13.64 1.31 4.49
N ILE A 77 -14.36 1.50 3.39
CA ILE A 77 -15.67 0.87 3.16
C ILE A 77 -15.55 -0.66 3.14
N SER A 78 -14.49 -1.20 2.54
CA SER A 78 -14.25 -2.65 2.49
C SER A 78 -14.14 -3.26 3.88
N VAL A 79 -13.44 -2.59 4.80
CA VAL A 79 -13.33 -3.02 6.21
C VAL A 79 -14.68 -2.93 6.89
N LEU A 80 -15.38 -1.81 6.79
CA LEU A 80 -16.70 -1.62 7.41
C LEU A 80 -17.69 -2.69 6.98
N ILE A 81 -17.79 -2.95 5.68
CA ILE A 81 -18.69 -3.99 5.15
C ILE A 81 -18.27 -5.38 5.62
N SER A 82 -16.96 -5.68 5.65
CA SER A 82 -16.46 -6.97 6.11
C SER A 82 -16.80 -7.22 7.59
N GLU A 83 -16.62 -6.21 8.44
CA GLU A 83 -17.00 -6.26 9.86
C GLU A 83 -18.50 -6.47 10.06
N LEU A 84 -19.33 -5.77 9.29
CA LEU A 84 -20.79 -5.89 9.35
C LEU A 84 -21.28 -7.29 8.93
N ARG A 85 -20.63 -7.88 7.92
CA ARG A 85 -20.98 -9.22 7.41
C ARG A 85 -20.60 -10.34 8.37
N LYS A 86 -19.78 -10.06 9.40
CA LYS A 86 -19.19 -11.08 10.30
C LYS A 86 -18.68 -12.30 9.52
N ALA A 87 -17.97 -12.05 8.42
CA ALA A 87 -17.50 -13.11 7.55
C ALA A 87 -16.73 -14.14 8.38
N GLU A 88 -17.10 -15.43 8.25
CA GLU A 88 -16.44 -16.49 9.00
C GLU A 88 -14.93 -16.42 8.77
N SER A 89 -14.18 -16.36 9.86
CA SER A 89 -12.74 -16.44 9.81
C SER A 89 -12.36 -17.83 9.33
N LYS A 90 -11.91 -17.94 8.08
CA LYS A 90 -11.34 -19.20 7.58
C LYS A 90 -10.17 -19.58 8.48
N GLU A 91 -10.16 -20.81 8.97
CA GLU A 91 -9.01 -21.29 9.75
C GLU A 91 -7.73 -21.17 8.91
N LEU A 92 -6.78 -20.41 9.44
CA LEU A 92 -5.47 -20.21 8.84
C LEU A 92 -4.48 -21.14 9.51
N THR A 93 -3.73 -21.90 8.71
CA THR A 93 -2.58 -22.69 9.14
C THR A 93 -1.29 -21.94 8.73
N PRO A 94 -0.91 -20.88 9.48
CA PRO A 94 0.19 -20.01 9.07
C PRO A 94 1.52 -20.75 9.05
N ARG A 95 2.38 -20.43 8.07
CA ARG A 95 3.77 -20.91 8.03
C ARG A 95 4.72 -19.74 7.82
N ILE A 96 5.83 -19.75 8.57
CA ILE A 96 6.82 -18.66 8.55
C ILE A 96 7.46 -18.44 7.18
N ILE A 97 7.50 -19.47 6.33
CA ILE A 97 7.98 -19.36 4.95
C ILE A 97 7.15 -18.37 4.14
N PHE A 98 5.85 -18.22 4.43
CA PHE A 98 5.00 -17.27 3.73
C PHE A 98 5.18 -15.83 4.24
N ASP A 99 5.55 -15.64 5.51
CA ASP A 99 5.98 -14.33 6.02
C ASP A 99 7.29 -13.90 5.35
N ALA A 100 8.27 -14.81 5.32
CA ALA A 100 9.55 -14.57 4.65
C ALA A 100 9.35 -14.26 3.15
N LEU A 101 8.48 -15.02 2.48
CA LEU A 101 8.14 -14.78 1.07
C LEU A 101 7.43 -13.45 0.88
N SER A 102 6.50 -13.07 1.78
CA SER A 102 5.80 -11.78 1.71
C SER A 102 6.75 -10.61 1.86
N VAL A 103 7.71 -10.69 2.80
CA VAL A 103 8.75 -9.67 2.98
C VAL A 103 9.68 -9.62 1.78
N PHE A 104 10.15 -10.76 1.28
CA PHE A 104 11.02 -10.84 0.11
C PHE A 104 10.35 -10.21 -1.13
N LEU A 105 9.11 -10.61 -1.43
CA LEU A 105 8.36 -10.04 -2.55
C LEU A 105 8.02 -8.57 -2.31
N GLY A 106 7.80 -8.14 -1.07
CA GLY A 106 7.60 -6.74 -0.71
C GLY A 106 8.84 -5.90 -1.02
N VAL A 107 10.04 -6.38 -0.69
CA VAL A 107 11.30 -5.74 -1.08
C VAL A 107 11.44 -5.68 -2.60
N LEU A 108 11.25 -6.83 -3.27
CA LEU A 108 11.37 -6.93 -4.73
C LEU A 108 10.43 -5.94 -5.43
N LEU A 109 9.15 -5.94 -5.07
CA LEU A 109 8.18 -5.03 -5.66
C LEU A 109 8.49 -3.57 -5.32
N THR A 110 8.95 -3.26 -4.11
CA THR A 110 9.33 -1.87 -3.77
C THR A 110 10.45 -1.36 -4.67
N VAL A 111 11.48 -2.19 -4.91
CA VAL A 111 12.58 -1.87 -5.82
C VAL A 111 12.04 -1.68 -7.24
N LEU A 112 11.23 -2.60 -7.73
CA LEU A 112 10.66 -2.51 -9.09
C LEU A 112 9.78 -1.27 -9.24
N THR A 113 8.82 -1.03 -8.33
CA THR A 113 7.92 0.12 -8.42
C THR A 113 8.67 1.44 -8.30
N PHE A 114 9.75 1.50 -7.52
CA PHE A 114 10.56 2.72 -7.40
C PHE A 114 11.32 3.01 -8.70
N ASN A 115 11.96 2.00 -9.30
CA ASN A 115 12.74 2.17 -10.53
C ASN A 115 11.87 2.39 -11.77
N PHE A 116 10.68 1.80 -11.81
CA PHE A 116 9.74 1.90 -12.94
C PHE A 116 8.58 2.86 -12.66
N HIS A 117 8.68 3.71 -11.63
CA HIS A 117 7.57 4.56 -11.21
C HIS A 117 7.08 5.48 -12.33
N GLU A 118 7.99 6.08 -13.09
CA GLU A 118 7.65 6.96 -14.20
C GLU A 118 6.87 6.22 -15.30
N TYR A 119 7.26 4.98 -15.61
CA TYR A 119 6.54 4.16 -16.58
C TYR A 119 5.14 3.78 -16.09
N LEU A 120 4.98 3.53 -14.79
CA LEU A 120 3.71 3.11 -14.19
C LEU A 120 2.74 4.27 -13.95
N SER A 121 3.26 5.46 -13.64
CA SER A 121 2.47 6.61 -13.16
C SER A 121 2.56 7.87 -14.02
N GLY A 122 3.54 7.93 -14.92
CA GLY A 122 3.90 9.15 -15.65
C GLY A 122 4.71 10.16 -14.83
N VAL A 123 5.08 9.86 -13.58
CA VAL A 123 5.82 10.76 -12.68
C VAL A 123 7.16 10.14 -12.27
N SER A 124 8.27 10.86 -12.47
CA SER A 124 9.58 10.41 -12.02
C SER A 124 9.78 10.59 -10.50
N LEU A 125 10.46 9.65 -9.87
CA LEU A 125 10.95 9.75 -8.48
C LEU A 125 12.43 10.14 -8.40
N SER A 126 13.11 10.35 -9.54
CA SER A 126 14.53 10.72 -9.67
C SER A 126 14.75 11.82 -10.69
#